data_AF-A0A7J4GTP7-F1
#
_entry.id   AF-A0A7J4GTP7-F1
#
_cell.length_a   1.000
_cell.length_b   1.000
_cell.length_c   1.000
_cell.angle_alpha   90.00
_cell.angle_beta   90.00
_cell.angle_gamma   90.00
#
_symmetry.space_group_name_H-M   'P 1'
#
loop_
_entity.id
_entity.type
_entity.pdbx_description
1 polymer ?
#
loop_
_entity_poly.entity_id
_entity_poly.type
_entity_poly.pdbx_seq_one_letter_code
_entity_poly.pdbx_strand_id
1 'polypeptide(L)'
;MRILTTCLISILVMLPALAGCLDDDDDKYTDADLAGPANELSVDIIESGFSPSNADILVGSTVTWTNSDSATHTATADGGEFDSGNLNNGDTYAYTFNTVGTYAYHCGIHSSMTGTITVHAD
;
A
#
# COMPACT_ATOMS: atom_id res chain seq x y z
N MET A 1 11.56 27.35 24.56
CA MET A 1 11.45 27.02 26.00
C MET A 1 9.97 26.92 26.38
N ARG A 2 9.33 25.78 26.15
CA ARG A 2 7.99 25.48 26.68
C ARG A 2 7.80 23.96 26.85
N ILE A 3 7.83 23.56 28.12
CA ILE A 3 6.91 22.62 28.78
C ILE A 3 7.20 21.12 28.61
N LEU A 4 7.77 20.57 29.70
CA LEU A 4 7.83 19.16 30.14
C LEU A 4 6.42 18.51 30.23
N THR A 5 6.40 17.17 30.47
CA THR A 5 5.35 16.30 31.11
C THR A 5 4.86 15.24 30.09
N THR A 6 4.99 13.91 30.23
CA THR A 6 5.15 13.03 31.41
C THR A 6 5.79 11.68 31.00
N CYS A 7 6.50 11.08 31.94
CA CYS A 7 6.95 9.69 31.99
C CYS A 7 5.78 8.72 32.22
N LEU A 8 5.67 7.62 31.48
CA LEU A 8 5.01 6.39 31.94
C LEU A 8 5.81 5.17 31.48
N ILE A 9 6.24 4.43 32.48
CA ILE A 9 7.01 3.18 32.46
C ILE A 9 5.99 2.03 32.40
N SER A 10 6.44 0.87 31.94
CA SER A 10 5.90 -0.48 32.24
C SER A 10 4.87 -0.99 31.22
N ILE A 11 4.87 -2.24 30.76
CA ILE A 11 5.26 -3.49 31.43
C ILE A 11 5.54 -4.54 30.32
N LEU A 12 6.61 -5.32 30.49
CA LEU A 12 6.81 -6.61 29.81
C LEU A 12 5.89 -7.63 30.49
N VAL A 13 4.89 -8.16 29.79
CA VAL A 13 4.15 -9.33 30.26
C VAL A 13 4.57 -10.53 29.43
N MET A 14 5.34 -11.40 30.05
CA MET A 14 5.59 -12.75 29.58
C MET A 14 4.41 -13.59 30.05
N LEU A 15 3.52 -14.00 29.13
CA LEU A 15 2.48 -14.98 29.46
C LEU A 15 2.99 -16.41 29.19
N PRO A 16 2.71 -17.36 30.10
CA PRO A 16 3.12 -18.75 29.97
C PRO A 16 2.29 -19.48 28.90
N ALA A 17 2.97 -20.33 28.13
CA ALA A 17 2.33 -21.33 27.28
C ALA A 17 1.59 -22.34 28.16
N LEU A 18 0.26 -22.42 28.00
CA LEU A 18 -0.53 -23.53 28.51
C LEU A 18 -0.84 -24.46 27.33
N ALA A 19 -0.25 -25.64 27.36
CA ALA A 19 -0.63 -26.75 26.51
C ALA A 19 -2.06 -27.18 26.87
N GLY A 20 -2.99 -26.99 25.92
CA GLY A 20 -4.31 -27.62 25.94
C GLY A 20 -4.42 -28.55 24.74
N CYS A 21 -4.58 -29.83 25.00
CA CYS A 21 -5.06 -30.82 24.03
C CYS A 21 -6.59 -30.91 24.19
N LEU A 22 -7.35 -30.64 23.12
CA LEU A 22 -8.78 -30.90 23.02
C LEU A 22 -9.10 -31.32 21.57
N ASP A 23 -9.88 -32.39 21.44
CA ASP A 23 -10.15 -33.20 20.26
C ASP A 23 -11.14 -32.59 19.24
N ASP A 24 -11.12 -33.18 18.03
CA ASP A 24 -11.86 -32.96 16.78
C ASP A 24 -13.34 -32.50 16.77
N ASP A 25 -13.61 -31.71 15.71
CA ASP A 25 -14.81 -31.57 14.85
C ASP A 25 -15.97 -30.59 15.16
N ASP A 26 -16.39 -29.92 14.07
CA ASP A 26 -17.55 -29.06 13.78
C ASP A 26 -17.55 -27.57 14.22
N ASP A 27 -17.19 -26.72 13.24
CA ASP A 27 -17.66 -25.35 12.95
C ASP A 27 -18.06 -24.41 14.10
N LYS A 28 -17.15 -23.44 14.35
CA LYS A 28 -17.37 -22.00 14.08
C LYS A 28 -16.05 -21.33 13.74
N TYR A 29 -15.73 -21.20 12.46
CA TYR A 29 -14.74 -20.21 12.00
C TYR A 29 -15.35 -18.84 12.32
N THR A 30 -14.97 -18.28 13.46
CA THR A 30 -15.42 -16.95 13.88
C THR A 30 -14.85 -15.95 12.89
N ASP A 31 -15.74 -15.29 12.14
CA ASP A 31 -15.49 -14.18 11.22
C ASP A 31 -14.97 -12.92 11.97
N ALA A 32 -13.83 -13.08 12.63
CA ALA A 32 -13.11 -12.03 13.34
C ALA A 32 -11.65 -11.93 12.86
N ASP A 33 -11.35 -12.55 11.72
CA ASP A 33 -10.00 -12.60 11.11
C ASP A 33 -10.00 -12.29 9.59
N LEU A 34 -11.04 -11.65 9.06
CA LEU A 34 -11.02 -11.18 7.66
C LEU A 34 -10.53 -9.72 7.53
N ALA A 35 -9.58 -9.33 8.36
CA ALA A 35 -8.59 -8.35 7.93
C ALA A 35 -7.45 -9.13 7.26
N GLY A 36 -7.71 -9.64 6.04
CA GLY A 36 -6.64 -10.08 5.15
C GLY A 36 -5.56 -8.99 5.07
N PRO A 37 -4.29 -9.33 4.79
CA PRO A 37 -3.20 -8.35 4.83
C PRO A 37 -3.63 -7.13 4.04
N ALA A 38 -3.58 -5.96 4.68
CA ALA A 38 -3.72 -4.70 3.98
C ALA A 38 -2.58 -4.66 2.95
N ASN A 39 -2.87 -5.15 1.75
CA ASN A 39 -1.92 -5.26 0.66
C ASN A 39 -1.72 -3.85 0.11
N GLU A 40 -0.89 -3.08 0.80
CA GLU A 40 -0.53 -1.72 0.43
C GLU A 40 0.82 -1.72 -0.27
N LEU A 41 0.86 -1.19 -1.49
CA LEU A 41 2.10 -0.94 -2.22
C LEU A 41 2.40 0.56 -2.17
N SER A 42 3.62 0.92 -1.77
CA SER A 42 4.14 2.28 -1.93
C SER A 42 4.97 2.38 -3.20
N VAL A 43 4.73 3.42 -4.00
CA VAL A 43 5.52 3.78 -5.18
C VAL A 43 6.07 5.19 -4.97
N ASP A 44 7.38 5.31 -4.89
CA ASP A 44 8.05 6.61 -4.88
C ASP A 44 8.24 7.12 -6.31
N ILE A 45 7.96 8.40 -6.53
CA ILE A 45 8.34 9.11 -7.75
C ILE A 45 9.61 9.88 -7.43
N ILE A 46 10.70 9.48 -8.08
CA ILE A 46 12.04 10.07 -7.93
C ILE A 46 12.55 10.54 -9.29
N GLU A 47 13.72 11.19 -9.31
CA GLU A 47 14.35 11.69 -10.55
C GLU A 47 14.44 10.62 -11.66
N SER A 48 14.68 9.35 -11.28
CA SER A 48 14.78 8.24 -12.24
C SER A 48 13.44 7.64 -12.68
N GLY A 49 12.30 8.12 -12.17
CA GLY A 49 10.98 7.60 -12.49
C GLY A 49 10.23 7.00 -11.29
N PHE A 50 9.28 6.11 -11.58
CA PHE A 50 8.54 5.35 -10.57
C PHE A 50 9.41 4.25 -9.94
N SER A 51 9.35 4.10 -8.62
CA SER A 51 10.10 3.10 -7.86
C SER A 51 9.18 2.42 -6.82
N PRO A 52 8.81 1.13 -7.02
CA PRO A 52 9.12 0.31 -8.18
C PRO A 52 8.36 0.79 -9.44
N SER A 53 8.97 0.61 -10.62
CA SER A 53 8.29 0.87 -11.89
C SER A 53 7.29 -0.25 -12.24
N ASN A 54 7.56 -1.47 -11.79
CA ASN A 54 6.71 -2.63 -12.03
C ASN A 54 6.45 -3.35 -10.71
N ALA A 55 5.20 -3.69 -10.45
CA ALA A 55 4.83 -4.40 -9.23
C ALA A 55 3.67 -5.35 -9.46
N ASP A 56 3.67 -6.43 -8.68
CA ASP A 56 2.59 -7.40 -8.58
C ASP A 56 1.88 -7.21 -7.25
N ILE A 57 0.55 -7.14 -7.29
CA ILE A 57 -0.33 -6.99 -6.12
C ILE A 57 -1.52 -7.95 -6.23
N LEU A 58 -2.24 -8.15 -5.13
CA LEU A 58 -3.47 -8.95 -5.11
C LEU A 58 -4.69 -8.04 -5.33
N VAL A 59 -5.80 -8.60 -5.82
CA VAL A 59 -7.06 -7.87 -5.92
C VAL A 59 -7.47 -7.31 -4.55
N GLY A 60 -7.95 -6.06 -4.53
CA GLY A 60 -8.25 -5.32 -3.29
C GLY A 60 -7.08 -4.53 -2.71
N SER A 61 -5.88 -4.66 -3.27
CA SER A 61 -4.69 -3.89 -2.84
C SER A 61 -4.83 -2.39 -3.15
N THR A 62 -4.21 -1.55 -2.31
CA THR A 62 -4.11 -0.10 -2.55
C THR A 62 -2.67 0.27 -2.90
N VAL A 63 -2.48 0.99 -4.00
CA VAL A 63 -1.18 1.56 -4.37
C VAL A 63 -1.18 3.04 -4.01
N THR A 64 -0.15 3.49 -3.30
CA THR A 64 0.08 4.90 -2.97
C THR A 64 1.33 5.40 -3.68
N TRP A 65 1.16 6.39 -4.55
CA TRP A 65 2.25 7.13 -5.17
C TRP A 65 2.62 8.33 -4.32
N THR A 66 3.91 8.52 -4.04
CA THR A 66 4.44 9.69 -3.33
C THR A 66 5.47 10.39 -4.20
N ASN A 67 5.31 11.68 -4.44
CA ASN A 67 6.34 12.42 -5.18
C ASN A 67 7.48 12.86 -4.25
N SER A 68 8.61 12.17 -4.33
CA SER A 68 9.84 12.47 -3.60
C SER A 68 10.82 13.33 -4.41
N ASP A 69 10.50 13.62 -5.68
CA ASP A 69 11.24 14.53 -6.55
C ASP A 69 10.73 15.98 -6.39
N SER A 70 11.59 16.93 -6.74
CA SER A 70 11.30 18.35 -6.79
C SER A 70 10.43 18.77 -7.99
N ALA A 71 10.48 18.01 -9.09
CA ALA A 71 9.63 18.24 -10.25
C ALA A 71 8.20 17.79 -9.98
N THR A 72 7.22 18.46 -10.58
CA THR A 72 5.83 17.99 -10.57
C THR A 72 5.68 16.76 -11.46
N HIS A 73 4.95 15.76 -10.97
CA HIS A 73 4.69 14.51 -11.68
C HIS A 73 3.20 14.16 -11.66
N THR A 74 2.84 13.12 -12.40
CA THR A 74 1.52 12.46 -12.32
C THR A 74 1.72 10.95 -12.30
N ALA A 75 0.72 10.22 -11.80
CA ALA A 75 0.50 8.81 -12.08
C ALA A 75 -0.84 8.68 -12.80
N THR A 76 -0.80 8.36 -14.09
CA THR A 76 -1.99 8.37 -14.96
C THR A 76 -2.06 7.04 -15.71
N ALA A 77 -3.15 6.29 -15.50
CA ALA A 77 -3.36 5.01 -16.16
C ALA A 77 -3.63 5.20 -17.66
N ASP A 78 -3.03 4.34 -18.48
CA ASP A 78 -3.21 4.38 -19.93
C ASP A 78 -4.63 3.97 -20.35
N GLY A 79 -5.29 3.14 -19.53
CA GLY A 79 -6.68 2.72 -19.69
C GLY A 79 -7.70 3.71 -19.11
N GLY A 80 -7.24 4.75 -18.39
CA GLY A 80 -8.09 5.77 -17.79
C GLY A 80 -8.74 5.38 -16.45
N GLU A 81 -8.28 4.32 -15.80
CA GLU A 81 -8.80 3.86 -14.52
C GLU A 81 -8.47 4.80 -13.36
N PHE A 82 -7.32 5.48 -13.44
CA PHE A 82 -6.90 6.46 -12.45
C PHE A 82 -6.09 7.60 -13.08
N ASP A 83 -6.17 8.77 -12.46
CA ASP A 83 -5.35 9.94 -12.74
C ASP A 83 -5.13 10.71 -11.44
N SER A 84 -3.87 10.83 -11.01
CA SER A 84 -3.53 11.57 -9.80
C SER A 84 -3.71 13.07 -9.94
N GLY A 85 -3.77 13.60 -11.16
CA GLY A 85 -3.47 15.00 -11.41
C GLY A 85 -2.04 15.34 -11.01
N ASN A 86 -1.75 16.63 -10.80
CA ASN A 86 -0.43 17.10 -10.42
C ASN A 86 -0.07 16.69 -8.98
N LEU A 87 1.05 15.98 -8.83
CA LEU A 87 1.71 15.72 -7.57
C LEU A 87 2.96 16.59 -7.49
N ASN A 88 2.98 17.59 -6.61
CA ASN A 88 4.17 18.36 -6.27
C ASN A 88 5.01 17.59 -5.25
N ASN A 89 6.19 18.12 -4.91
CA ASN A 89 7.06 17.48 -3.93
C ASN A 89 6.33 17.27 -2.59
N GLY A 90 6.29 16.01 -2.13
CA GLY A 90 5.62 15.56 -0.92
C GLY A 90 4.14 15.20 -1.08
N ASP A 91 3.52 15.48 -2.23
CA ASP A 91 2.13 15.11 -2.48
C ASP A 91 1.99 13.60 -2.70
N THR A 92 0.84 13.05 -2.29
CA THR A 92 0.52 11.64 -2.44
C THR A 92 -0.81 11.42 -3.16
N TYR A 93 -0.91 10.28 -3.84
CA TYR A 93 -2.12 9.80 -4.48
C TYR A 93 -2.30 8.31 -4.19
N ALA A 94 -3.51 7.86 -3.92
CA ALA A 94 -3.80 6.46 -3.66
C ALA A 94 -4.94 5.95 -4.55
N TYR A 95 -4.82 4.70 -5.03
CA TYR A 95 -5.84 4.01 -5.79
C TYR A 95 -5.94 2.54 -5.41
N THR A 96 -7.16 2.05 -5.20
CA THR A 96 -7.45 0.66 -4.85
C THR A 96 -7.84 -0.16 -6.07
N PHE A 97 -7.12 -1.25 -6.31
CA PHE A 97 -7.28 -2.11 -7.48
C PHE A 97 -8.25 -3.25 -7.20
N ASN A 98 -9.51 -3.10 -7.61
CA ASN A 98 -10.57 -4.07 -7.35
C ASN A 98 -10.82 -5.05 -8.52
N THR A 99 -9.95 -5.08 -9.52
CA THR A 99 -10.11 -5.94 -10.70
C THR A 99 -8.75 -6.52 -11.09
N VAL A 100 -8.74 -7.82 -11.35
CA VAL A 100 -7.57 -8.55 -11.85
C VAL A 100 -7.23 -8.04 -13.25
N GLY A 101 -5.95 -7.81 -13.51
CA GLY A 101 -5.49 -7.30 -14.80
C GLY A 101 -4.13 -6.64 -14.74
N THR A 102 -3.69 -6.13 -15.88
CA THR A 102 -2.45 -5.37 -16.02
C THR A 102 -2.78 -3.93 -16.33
N TYR A 103 -2.27 -3.02 -15.51
CA TYR A 103 -2.51 -1.59 -15.58
C TYR A 103 -1.19 -0.89 -15.91
N ALA A 104 -1.01 -0.54 -17.19
CA ALA A 104 0.08 0.34 -17.61
C ALA A 104 -0.28 1.79 -17.28
N TYR A 105 0.71 2.56 -16.85
CA TYR A 105 0.53 3.96 -16.49
C TYR A 105 1.80 4.77 -16.78
N HIS A 106 1.64 6.08 -16.88
CA HIS A 106 2.71 7.01 -17.21
C HIS A 106 2.61 8.31 -16.40
N CYS A 107 3.69 9.09 -16.43
CA CYS A 107 3.67 10.50 -16.04
C CYS A 107 3.25 11.34 -17.25
N GLY A 108 2.16 12.10 -17.14
CA GLY A 108 1.64 12.94 -18.22
C GLY A 108 2.52 14.16 -18.54
N ILE A 109 3.50 14.48 -17.68
CA ILE A 109 4.46 15.58 -17.89
C ILE A 109 5.76 15.05 -18.52
N HIS A 110 6.23 13.87 -18.08
CA HIS A 110 7.49 13.27 -18.47
C HIS A 110 7.24 11.94 -19.16
N SER A 111 7.05 11.97 -20.49
CA SER A 111 6.56 10.82 -21.27
C SER A 111 7.46 9.57 -21.25
N SER A 112 8.71 9.67 -20.80
CA SER A 112 9.61 8.52 -20.63
C SER A 112 9.40 7.76 -19.32
N MET A 113 8.65 8.32 -18.36
CA MET A 113 8.35 7.67 -17.10
C MET A 113 7.09 6.81 -17.24
N THR A 114 7.29 5.49 -17.18
CA THR A 114 6.21 4.50 -17.29
C THR A 114 6.30 3.49 -16.15
N GLY A 115 5.16 2.95 -15.75
CA GLY A 115 5.10 1.83 -14.83
C GLY A 115 4.01 0.83 -15.19
N THR A 116 3.98 -0.28 -14.46
CA THR A 116 2.96 -1.31 -14.62
C THR A 116 2.60 -1.93 -13.28
N ILE A 117 1.31 -1.99 -12.99
CA ILE A 117 0.76 -2.75 -11.86
C ILE A 117 0.07 -3.99 -12.42
N THR A 118 0.49 -5.18 -12.00
CA THR A 118 -0.20 -6.44 -12.31
C THR A 118 -0.97 -6.89 -11.08
N VAL A 119 -2.28 -7.03 -11.22
CA VAL A 119 -3.20 -7.43 -10.16
C VAL A 119 -3.57 -8.88 -10.38
N HIS A 120 -3.28 -9.72 -9.38
CA HIS A 120 -3.59 -11.15 -9.36
C HIS A 120 -4.82 -11.44 -8.51
N ALA A 121 -5.43 -12.62 -8.71
CA ALA A 121 -6.42 -13.13 -7.77
C ALA A 121 -5.74 -13.56 -6.46
N ASP A 122 -6.53 -13.58 -5.38
CA ASP A 122 -6.16 -14.13 -4.06
C ASP A 122 -6.02 -15.66 -4.07
#